data_AF-A0A365P3A2-F1
#
_entry.id   AF-A0A365P3A2-F1
#
_cell.length_a   1.000
_cell.length_b   1.000
_cell.length_c   1.000
_cell.angle_alpha   90.00
_cell.angle_beta   90.00
_cell.angle_gamma   90.00
#
_symmetry.space_group_name_H-M   'P 1'
#
loop_
_entity.id
_entity.type
_entity.pdbx_description
1 polymer ?
#
loop_
_entity_poly.entity_id
_entity_poly.type
_entity_poly.pdbx_seq_one_letter_code
_entity_poly.pdbx_strand_id
1 'polypeptide(L)'
;MSRDEQLKLRWENVITILSEKFAGGEDLDLDGIIYLIGIQELGKIHESFKKDEKVNLMHIAICRLLEPYGYYEFEYFDNDGWPHYKAKEELPPLKAGEQTILMKEAIVNYFLEKELID
;
A
#
# COMPACT_ATOMS: atom_id res chain seq x y z
N MET A 1 17.67 -15.67 -10.11
CA MET A 1 17.67 -14.72 -8.99
C MET A 1 16.94 -15.37 -7.85
N SER A 2 17.42 -15.21 -6.62
CA SER A 2 16.67 -15.64 -5.44
C SER A 2 15.39 -14.79 -5.30
N ARG A 3 14.39 -15.28 -4.55
CA ARG A 3 13.17 -14.53 -4.24
C ARG A 3 13.49 -13.16 -3.62
N ASP A 4 14.48 -13.13 -2.74
CA ASP A 4 14.89 -11.92 -2.02
C ASP A 4 15.55 -10.89 -2.95
N GLU A 5 16.39 -11.35 -3.90
CA GLU A 5 16.97 -10.49 -4.92
C GLU A 5 15.90 -9.88 -5.84
N GLN A 6 14.91 -10.67 -6.23
CA GLN A 6 13.82 -10.21 -7.08
C GLN A 6 12.92 -9.20 -6.34
N LEU A 7 12.59 -9.46 -5.08
CA LEU A 7 11.83 -8.52 -4.25
C LEU A 7 12.57 -7.19 -4.11
N LYS A 8 13.89 -7.25 -3.86
CA LYS A 8 14.71 -6.04 -3.74
C LYS A 8 14.70 -5.20 -5.03
N LEU A 9 14.92 -5.84 -6.18
CA LEU A 9 14.91 -5.15 -7.47
C LEU A 9 13.54 -4.50 -7.77
N ARG A 10 12.45 -5.23 -7.56
CA ARG A 10 11.10 -4.71 -7.77
C ARG A 10 10.75 -3.59 -6.80
N TRP A 11 11.18 -3.71 -5.56
CA TRP A 11 11.02 -2.65 -4.56
C TRP A 11 11.75 -1.37 -4.96
N GLU A 12 12.99 -1.48 -5.47
CA GLU A 12 13.73 -0.35 -6.02
C GLU A 12 12.97 0.29 -7.19
N ASN A 13 12.39 -0.50 -8.10
CA ASN A 13 11.56 0.03 -9.20
C ASN A 13 10.34 0.82 -8.69
N VAL A 14 9.64 0.32 -7.66
CA VAL A 14 8.52 1.03 -7.03
C VAL A 14 8.97 2.38 -6.49
N ILE A 15 10.08 2.40 -5.73
CA ILE A 15 10.63 3.66 -5.18
C ILE A 15 10.95 4.62 -6.32
N THR A 16 11.71 4.19 -7.33
CA THR A 16 12.10 5.06 -8.45
C THR A 16 10.89 5.70 -9.12
N ILE A 17 9.86 4.92 -9.46
CA ILE A 17 8.66 5.44 -10.13
C ILE A 17 7.94 6.48 -9.27
N LEU A 18 7.78 6.20 -7.97
CA LEU A 18 7.05 7.09 -7.08
C LEU A 18 7.86 8.34 -6.74
N SER A 19 9.16 8.19 -6.50
CA SER A 19 10.07 9.28 -6.18
C SER A 19 10.20 10.27 -7.34
N GLU A 20 10.33 9.79 -8.57
CA GLU A 20 10.35 10.64 -9.76
C GLU A 20 9.04 11.41 -9.96
N LYS A 21 7.89 10.78 -9.67
CA LYS A 21 6.57 11.39 -9.88
C LYS A 21 6.13 12.33 -8.76
N PHE A 22 6.45 12.01 -7.51
CA PHE A 22 5.82 12.63 -6.35
C PHE A 22 6.78 13.28 -5.36
N ALA A 23 8.08 12.93 -5.39
CA ALA A 23 9.06 13.40 -4.41
C ALA A 23 10.25 14.14 -5.05
N GLY A 24 10.16 14.53 -6.33
CA GLY A 24 11.21 15.29 -7.00
C GLY A 24 12.55 14.55 -7.09
N GLY A 25 12.52 13.21 -7.07
CA GLY A 25 13.71 12.35 -7.05
C GLY A 25 14.23 11.98 -5.66
N GLU A 26 13.58 12.40 -4.57
CA GLU A 26 13.90 11.92 -3.22
C GLU A 26 13.22 10.57 -2.94
N ASP A 27 13.94 9.66 -2.28
CA ASP A 27 13.41 8.33 -1.93
C ASP A 27 12.20 8.45 -0.98
N LEU A 28 11.09 7.80 -1.35
CA LEU A 28 9.93 7.66 -0.49
C LEU A 28 10.11 6.49 0.49
N ASP A 29 9.74 6.72 1.75
CA ASP A 29 9.68 5.67 2.75
C ASP A 29 8.42 4.82 2.62
N LEU A 30 8.36 3.73 3.40
CA LEU A 30 7.24 2.79 3.37
C LEU A 30 5.91 3.47 3.68
N ASP A 31 5.89 4.36 4.68
CA ASP A 31 4.68 5.06 5.12
C ASP A 31 4.18 6.03 4.05
N GLY A 32 5.09 6.76 3.39
CA GLY A 32 4.78 7.63 2.27
C GLY A 32 4.17 6.86 1.09
N ILE A 33 4.71 5.69 0.76
CA ILE A 33 4.17 4.83 -0.31
C ILE A 33 2.78 4.31 0.06
N ILE A 34 2.59 3.81 1.29
CA ILE A 34 1.28 3.35 1.79
C ILE A 34 0.26 4.49 1.73
N TYR A 35 0.65 5.71 2.13
CA TYR A 35 -0.21 6.88 2.07
C TYR A 35 -0.64 7.21 0.64
N LEU A 36 0.28 7.18 -0.33
CA LEU A 36 -0.02 7.39 -1.75
C LEU A 36 -0.99 6.33 -2.30
N ILE A 37 -0.81 5.07 -1.93
CA ILE A 37 -1.74 3.98 -2.28
C ILE A 37 -3.12 4.27 -1.67
N GLY A 38 -3.19 4.73 -0.42
CA GLY A 38 -4.45 5.08 0.23
C GLY A 38 -5.21 6.17 -0.52
N ILE A 39 -4.52 7.22 -0.96
CA ILE A 39 -5.11 8.29 -1.78
C ILE A 39 -5.62 7.73 -3.12
N GLN A 40 -4.83 6.86 -3.76
CA GLN A 40 -5.18 6.23 -5.02
C GLN A 40 -6.44 5.37 -4.89
N GLU A 41 -6.56 4.57 -3.84
CA GLU A 41 -7.71 3.69 -3.59
C GLU A 41 -8.97 4.49 -3.21
N LEU A 42 -8.83 5.63 -2.55
CA LEU A 42 -9.97 6.54 -2.32
C LEU A 42 -10.40 7.28 -3.61
N GLY A 43 -9.51 7.44 -4.58
CA GLY A 43 -9.78 8.12 -5.85
C GLY A 43 -9.85 9.65 -5.78
N LYS A 44 -9.67 10.24 -4.59
CA LYS A 44 -9.75 11.69 -4.34
C LYS A 44 -8.37 12.37 -4.37
N ILE A 45 -7.65 12.21 -5.48
CA ILE A 45 -6.24 12.59 -5.63
C ILE A 45 -5.93 14.10 -5.50
N HIS A 46 -6.92 14.98 -5.64
CA HIS A 46 -6.75 16.44 -5.54
C HIS A 46 -7.23 17.02 -4.21
N GLU A 47 -7.74 16.19 -3.30
CA GLU A 47 -8.26 16.66 -2.01
C GLU A 47 -7.17 16.73 -0.94
N SER A 48 -7.33 17.68 -0.02
CA SER A 48 -6.49 17.80 1.15
C SER A 48 -7.13 17.08 2.34
N PHE A 49 -6.38 16.16 2.96
CA PHE A 49 -6.87 15.36 4.09
C PHE A 49 -6.41 15.89 5.45
N LYS A 50 -7.33 15.94 6.42
CA LYS A 50 -7.05 16.21 7.83
C LYS A 50 -6.27 15.06 8.45
N LYS A 51 -5.68 15.30 9.63
CA LYS A 51 -4.85 14.31 10.33
C LYS A 51 -5.55 12.95 10.51
N ASP A 52 -6.81 12.95 10.93
CA ASP A 52 -7.55 11.71 11.16
C ASP A 52 -7.90 10.99 9.84
N GLU A 53 -8.20 11.75 8.78
CA GLU A 53 -8.42 11.20 7.44
C GLU A 53 -7.16 10.55 6.87
N LYS A 54 -5.96 11.10 7.19
CA LYS A 54 -4.70 10.45 6.82
C LYS A 54 -4.54 9.09 7.48
N VAL A 55 -4.99 8.93 8.73
CA VAL A 55 -4.97 7.62 9.40
C VAL A 55 -5.93 6.64 8.69
N ASN A 56 -7.11 7.12 8.27
CA ASN A 56 -8.04 6.31 7.50
C ASN A 56 -7.46 5.89 6.13
N LEU A 57 -6.73 6.79 5.45
CA LEU A 57 -6.04 6.46 4.20
C LEU A 57 -5.00 5.36 4.39
N MET A 58 -4.23 5.41 5.49
CA MET A 58 -3.29 4.33 5.83
C MET A 58 -4.04 3.00 6.04
N HIS A 59 -5.18 3.03 6.73
CA HIS A 59 -5.98 1.83 6.96
C HIS A 59 -6.52 1.23 5.64
N ILE A 60 -7.06 2.07 4.74
CA ILE A 60 -7.52 1.65 3.42
C ILE A 60 -6.39 0.98 2.63
N ALA A 61 -5.23 1.62 2.59
CA ALA A 61 -4.07 1.10 1.87
C ALA A 61 -3.66 -0.26 2.41
N ILE A 62 -3.53 -0.41 3.74
CA ILE A 62 -3.15 -1.67 4.37
C ILE A 62 -4.20 -2.76 4.10
N CYS A 63 -5.50 -2.45 4.22
CA CYS A 63 -6.55 -3.42 3.92
C CYS A 63 -6.49 -3.89 2.47
N ARG A 64 -6.35 -2.96 1.52
CA ARG A 64 -6.21 -3.29 0.09
C ARG A 64 -4.97 -4.13 -0.19
N LEU A 65 -3.83 -3.77 0.39
CA LEU A 65 -2.57 -4.49 0.22
C LEU A 65 -2.62 -5.91 0.76
N LEU A 66 -3.37 -6.13 1.85
CA LEU A 66 -3.47 -7.41 2.53
C LEU A 66 -4.70 -8.24 2.13
N GLU A 67 -5.61 -7.70 1.32
CA GLU A 67 -6.76 -8.42 0.76
C GLU A 67 -6.36 -9.66 -0.06
N PRO A 68 -5.36 -9.60 -0.97
CA PRO A 68 -4.90 -10.79 -1.72
C PRO A 68 -4.33 -11.89 -0.82
N TYR A 69 -3.95 -11.55 0.41
CA TYR A 69 -3.43 -12.49 1.40
C TYR A 69 -4.54 -13.10 2.28
N GLY A 70 -5.80 -12.68 2.10
CA GLY A 70 -6.96 -13.21 2.81
C GLY A 70 -7.23 -12.59 4.18
N TYR A 71 -6.47 -11.57 4.60
CA TYR A 71 -6.68 -10.92 5.90
C TYR A 71 -7.88 -9.96 5.90
N TYR A 72 -8.15 -9.32 4.76
CA TYR A 72 -9.25 -8.38 4.58
C TYR A 72 -10.06 -8.72 3.33
N GLU A 73 -11.31 -8.31 3.32
CA GLU A 73 -12.20 -8.38 2.15
C GLU A 73 -12.92 -7.05 2.01
N PHE A 74 -12.95 -6.51 0.79
CA PHE A 74 -13.77 -5.34 0.49
C PHE A 74 -15.26 -5.62 0.77
N GLU A 75 -15.91 -4.70 1.49
CA GLU A 75 -17.33 -4.84 1.84
C GLU A 75 -18.22 -3.87 1.04
N TYR A 76 -18.01 -2.55 1.20
CA TYR A 76 -18.80 -1.52 0.51
C TYR A 76 -18.10 -0.15 0.54
N PHE A 77 -18.63 0.80 -0.23
CA PHE A 77 -18.30 2.23 -0.09
C PHE A 77 -19.38 2.93 0.72
N ASP A 78 -18.99 3.75 1.69
CA ASP A 78 -19.95 4.57 2.44
C ASP A 78 -20.48 5.77 1.63
N ASN A 79 -21.36 6.56 2.25
CA ASN A 79 -21.98 7.73 1.61
C ASN A 79 -20.97 8.81 1.21
N ASP A 80 -19.82 8.86 1.88
CA ASP A 80 -18.74 9.81 1.61
C ASP A 80 -17.73 9.27 0.59
N GLY A 81 -17.95 8.03 0.12
CA GLY A 81 -17.15 7.33 -0.89
C GLY A 81 -15.93 6.63 -0.32
N TRP A 82 -15.84 6.43 1.00
CA TRP A 82 -14.72 5.72 1.62
C TRP A 82 -14.93 4.20 1.50
N PRO A 83 -13.93 3.44 1.00
CA PRO A 83 -13.99 1.98 0.99
C PRO A 83 -13.87 1.42 2.41
N HIS A 84 -14.79 0.52 2.76
CA HIS A 84 -14.77 -0.24 4.01
C HIS A 84 -14.41 -1.70 3.74
N TYR A 85 -13.61 -2.24 4.63
CA TYR A 85 -13.10 -3.60 4.57
C TYR A 85 -13.47 -4.36 5.82
N LYS A 86 -13.77 -5.63 5.65
CA LYS A 86 -14.02 -6.56 6.74
C LYS A 86 -12.77 -7.40 7.00
N ALA A 87 -12.35 -7.49 8.27
CA ALA A 87 -11.31 -8.42 8.67
C ALA A 87 -11.83 -9.87 8.57
N LYS A 88 -11.09 -10.72 7.85
CA LYS A 88 -11.38 -12.15 7.69
C LYS A 88 -10.56 -13.00 8.64
N GLU A 89 -9.26 -12.73 8.69
CA GLU A 89 -8.31 -13.45 9.54
C GLU A 89 -7.46 -12.43 10.31
N GLU A 90 -7.09 -12.79 11.54
CA GLU A 90 -6.15 -11.98 12.30
C GLU A 90 -4.74 -12.17 11.74
N LEU A 91 -4.02 -11.07 11.57
CA LEU A 91 -2.60 -11.13 11.24
C LEU A 91 -1.87 -11.88 12.36
N PRO A 92 -0.98 -12.84 12.02
CA PRO A 92 -0.16 -13.49 13.02
C PRO A 92 0.71 -12.46 13.77
N PRO A 93 1.18 -12.77 14.98
CA PRO A 93 2.13 -11.90 15.68
C PRO A 93 3.45 -11.83 14.91
N LEU A 94 3.66 -10.74 14.18
CA LEU A 94 4.86 -10.48 13.39
C LEU A 94 5.82 -9.56 14.13
N LYS A 95 7.13 -9.85 14.07
CA LYS A 95 8.18 -8.91 14.50
C LYS A 95 8.26 -7.73 13.53
N ALA A 96 8.81 -6.60 13.99
CA ALA A 96 8.94 -5.39 13.16
C ALA A 96 9.60 -5.65 11.79
N GLY A 97 10.65 -6.48 11.73
CA GLY A 97 11.30 -6.84 10.46
C GLY A 97 10.40 -7.66 9.52
N GLU A 98 9.59 -8.56 10.07
CA GLU A 98 8.65 -9.40 9.30
C GLU A 98 7.48 -8.58 8.78
N GLN A 99 6.99 -7.61 9.56
CA GLN A 99 5.97 -6.65 9.12
C GLN A 99 6.47 -5.83 7.93
N THR A 100 7.70 -5.29 8.02
CA THR A 100 8.30 -4.52 6.91
C THR A 100 8.43 -5.36 5.64
N ILE A 101 8.85 -6.63 5.75
CA ILE A 101 8.96 -7.51 4.58
C ILE A 101 7.59 -7.79 3.98
N LEU A 102 6.59 -8.13 4.80
CA LEU A 102 5.23 -8.38 4.34
C LEU A 102 4.67 -7.16 3.58
N MET A 103 4.82 -5.96 4.14
CA MET A 103 4.33 -4.74 3.50
C MET A 103 5.05 -4.44 2.19
N LYS A 104 6.37 -4.65 2.12
CA LYS A 104 7.12 -4.50 0.86
C LYS A 104 6.66 -5.49 -0.20
N GLU A 105 6.47 -6.76 0.16
CA GLU A 105 5.95 -7.77 -0.75
C GLU A 105 4.55 -7.41 -1.24
N ALA A 106 3.66 -6.99 -0.35
CA ALA A 106 2.30 -6.61 -0.69
C ALA A 106 2.27 -5.40 -1.64
N ILE A 107 3.11 -4.39 -1.39
CA ILE A 107 3.23 -3.21 -2.27
C ILE A 107 3.78 -3.61 -3.64
N VAL A 108 4.86 -4.39 -3.69
CA VAL A 108 5.40 -4.87 -4.98
C VAL A 108 4.33 -5.63 -5.75
N ASN A 109 3.58 -6.52 -5.10
CA ASN A 109 2.49 -7.26 -5.73
C ASN A 109 1.37 -6.33 -6.22
N TYR A 110 1.02 -5.29 -5.46
CA TYR A 110 0.07 -4.27 -5.91
C TYR A 110 0.54 -3.57 -7.19
N PHE A 111 1.81 -3.16 -7.26
CA PHE A 111 2.35 -2.51 -8.47
C PHE A 111 2.46 -3.47 -9.67
N LEU A 112 2.74 -4.75 -9.43
CA LEU A 112 2.69 -5.80 -10.47
C LEU A 112 1.26 -6.02 -10.97
N GLU A 113 0.28 -6.12 -10.07
CA GLU A 113 -1.15 -6.27 -10.42
C GLU A 113 -1.64 -5.10 -11.27
N LYS A 114 -1.14 -3.89 -10.99
CA LYS A 114 -1.46 -2.67 -11.75
C LYS A 114 -0.59 -2.48 -13.00
N GLU A 115 0.28 -3.45 -13.34
CA GLU A 115 1.18 -3.42 -14.50
C GLU A 115 2.07 -2.16 -14.54
N LEU A 116 2.50 -1.68 -13.37
CA LEU A 116 3.37 -0.51 -13.23
C LEU A 116 4.86 -0.88 -13.15
N ILE A 117 5.18 -2.16 -12.88
CA ILE A 117 6.53 -2.74 -12.83
C ILE A 117 6.51 -4.19 -13.35
N ASP A 118 7.69 -4.77 -13.61
CA ASP A 118 7.90 -6.15 -14.07
C ASP A 118 8.74 -7.02 -13.09
#